data_AF-A0A388Q6X0-F1
#
_entry.id   AF-A0A388Q6X0-F1
#
_cell.length_a   1.000
_cell.length_b   1.000
_cell.length_c   1.000
_cell.angle_alpha   90.00
_cell.angle_beta   90.00
_cell.angle_gamma   90.00
#
_symmetry.space_group_name_H-M   'P 1'
#
loop_
_entity.id
_entity.type
_entity.pdbx_description
1 polymer ?
#
loop_
_entity_poly.entity_id
_entity_poly.type
_entity_poly.pdbx_seq_one_letter_code
_entity_poly.pdbx_strand_id
1 'polypeptide(L)'
;MLTGLLFLLPFTRGYFVYIFKYENLRYAYFASTFIYTAFVIFLFHIHRVVRYVVLSLYLFLFLFFVVQTVQDKNQSGNVYHRFIETFPDNASSKIFLLNTPSFCNESYMFWDRSRLPIALSCYRYLDVSHQLEQVLFYNSISDCDTFEVKKINDSCWTFQLKADGSWLMNDYMGAGDFENERFVCDVGEWGGYKIQFRKKLAANEDIIYFNGTDFTSVK
;
A
#
# COMPACT_ATOMS: atom_id res chain seq x y z
N MET A 1 36.85 -15.26 -5.24
CA MET A 1 36.23 -13.92 -5.05
C MET A 1 35.57 -13.42 -6.33
N LEU A 2 36.26 -13.46 -7.49
CA LEU A 2 35.72 -13.04 -8.79
C LEU A 2 34.47 -13.82 -9.25
N THR A 3 34.43 -15.14 -9.03
CA THR A 3 33.30 -16.00 -9.39
C THR A 3 32.02 -15.69 -8.61
N GLY A 4 32.13 -15.33 -7.33
CA GLY A 4 30.96 -14.93 -6.52
C GLY A 4 30.33 -13.61 -6.97
N LEU A 5 31.15 -12.66 -7.44
CA LEU A 5 30.68 -11.39 -8.01
C LEU A 5 29.98 -11.60 -9.35
N LEU A 6 30.40 -12.59 -10.15
CA LEU A 6 29.73 -12.97 -11.40
C LEU A 6 28.32 -13.54 -11.17
N PHE A 7 28.06 -14.15 -10.00
CA PHE A 7 26.70 -14.61 -9.63
C PHE A 7 25.77 -13.46 -9.19
N LEU A 8 26.29 -12.25 -8.96
CA LEU A 8 25.48 -11.06 -8.66
C LEU A 8 24.98 -10.35 -9.92
N LEU A 9 25.61 -10.59 -11.09
CA LEU A 9 25.26 -9.96 -12.37
C LEU A 9 23.76 -10.08 -12.72
N PRO A 10 23.10 -11.25 -12.60
CA PRO A 10 21.66 -11.37 -12.86
C PRO A 10 20.77 -10.54 -11.94
N PHE A 11 21.26 -10.18 -10.75
CA PHE A 11 20.50 -9.45 -9.71
C PHE A 11 20.73 -7.94 -9.76
N THR A 12 21.72 -7.45 -10.51
CA THR A 12 22.00 -6.01 -10.68
C THR A 12 20.80 -5.24 -11.25
N ARG A 13 19.97 -5.90 -12.09
CA ARG A 13 18.75 -5.29 -12.64
C ARG A 13 17.58 -5.22 -11.65
N GLY A 14 17.51 -6.11 -10.67
CA GLY A 14 16.41 -6.15 -9.69
C GLY A 14 16.51 -5.06 -8.61
N TYR A 15 17.73 -4.59 -8.35
CA TYR A 15 18.01 -3.63 -7.27
C TYR A 15 17.41 -2.23 -7.52
N PHE A 16 16.91 -1.92 -8.72
CA PHE A 16 16.44 -0.60 -9.12
C PHE A 16 14.93 -0.34 -8.97
N VAL A 17 14.15 -1.30 -8.46
CA VAL A 17 12.72 -1.05 -8.19
C VAL A 17 12.56 -0.57 -6.74
N TYR A 18 12.78 0.74 -6.53
CA TYR A 18 12.55 1.42 -5.23
C TYR A 18 11.06 1.45 -4.84
N ILE A 19 10.17 1.24 -5.79
CA ILE A 19 8.72 1.41 -5.63
C ILE A 19 8.06 0.21 -4.92
N PHE A 20 8.65 -0.99 -4.98
CA PHE A 20 8.10 -2.21 -4.39
C PHE A 20 9.16 -2.98 -3.60
N LYS A 21 9.54 -2.47 -2.42
CA LYS A 21 10.56 -3.11 -1.57
C LYS A 21 10.25 -4.58 -1.26
N TYR A 22 8.99 -4.99 -1.08
CA TYR A 22 8.65 -6.39 -0.79
C TYR A 22 8.90 -7.36 -1.95
N GLU A 23 8.62 -6.95 -3.18
CA GLU A 23 8.97 -7.75 -4.36
C GLU A 23 10.49 -7.80 -4.51
N ASN A 24 11.16 -6.68 -4.28
CA ASN A 24 12.61 -6.60 -4.32
C ASN A 24 13.27 -7.46 -3.23
N LEU A 25 12.69 -7.54 -2.02
CA LEU A 25 13.17 -8.40 -0.93
C LEU A 25 13.25 -9.86 -1.37
N ARG A 26 12.25 -10.37 -2.11
CA ARG A 26 12.26 -11.76 -2.64
C ARG A 26 13.47 -12.03 -3.54
N TYR A 27 13.82 -11.09 -4.41
CA TYR A 27 14.98 -11.21 -5.30
C TYR A 27 16.30 -10.96 -4.56
N ALA A 28 16.29 -10.07 -3.57
CA ALA A 28 17.46 -9.75 -2.75
C ALA A 28 17.88 -10.93 -1.87
N TYR A 29 16.95 -11.79 -1.39
CA TYR A 29 17.31 -12.98 -0.59
C TYR A 29 18.31 -13.88 -1.31
N PHE A 30 18.10 -14.16 -2.60
CA PHE A 30 19.00 -15.02 -3.37
C PHE A 30 20.38 -14.41 -3.57
N ALA A 31 20.45 -13.11 -3.88
CA ALA A 31 21.72 -12.40 -3.98
C ALA A 31 22.44 -12.30 -2.61
N SER A 32 21.67 -12.17 -1.53
CA SER A 32 22.20 -11.95 -0.18
C SER A 32 23.08 -13.09 0.30
N THR A 33 22.78 -14.36 -0.04
CA THR A 33 23.61 -15.51 0.36
C THR A 33 25.04 -15.38 -0.15
N PHE A 34 25.22 -14.95 -1.40
CA PHE A 34 26.53 -14.73 -2.00
C PHE A 34 27.23 -13.50 -1.39
N ILE A 35 26.48 -12.42 -1.17
CA ILE A 35 27.01 -11.20 -0.53
C ILE A 35 27.48 -11.50 0.90
N TYR A 36 26.70 -12.21 1.71
CA TYR A 36 27.06 -12.56 3.08
C TYR A 36 28.26 -13.49 3.13
N THR A 37 28.33 -14.48 2.22
CA THR A 37 29.50 -15.36 2.15
C THR A 37 30.77 -14.59 1.78
N ALA A 38 30.70 -13.70 0.79
CA ALA A 38 31.82 -12.83 0.41
C ALA A 38 32.21 -11.88 1.56
N PHE A 39 31.23 -11.32 2.26
CA PHE A 39 31.43 -10.45 3.42
C PHE A 39 32.13 -11.18 4.57
N VAL A 40 31.70 -12.40 4.91
CA VAL A 40 32.35 -13.22 5.95
C VAL A 40 33.79 -13.54 5.55
N ILE A 41 34.03 -14.00 4.32
CA ILE A 41 35.40 -14.26 3.84
C ILE A 41 36.26 -13.00 3.96
N PHE A 42 35.75 -11.85 3.52
CA PHE A 42 36.45 -10.56 3.64
C PHE A 42 36.79 -10.22 5.09
N LEU A 43 35.86 -10.41 6.04
CA LEU A 43 36.08 -10.16 7.46
C LEU A 43 37.23 -11.02 8.06
N PHE A 44 37.44 -12.24 7.56
CA PHE A 44 38.54 -13.09 8.02
C PHE A 44 39.92 -12.68 7.47
N HIS A 45 39.96 -11.90 6.39
CA HIS A 45 41.21 -11.38 5.80
C HIS A 45 41.72 -10.11 6.49
N ILE A 46 40.91 -9.45 7.31
CA ILE A 46 41.29 -8.21 8.02
C ILE A 46 41.72 -8.48 9.47
N HIS A 47 42.48 -7.52 10.02
CA HIS A 47 42.98 -7.57 11.40
C HIS A 47 41.84 -7.71 12.42
N ARG A 48 42.08 -8.48 13.49
CA ARG A 48 41.05 -8.86 14.49
C ARG A 48 40.28 -7.68 15.07
N VAL A 49 40.97 -6.57 15.36
CA VAL A 49 40.34 -5.38 15.97
C VAL A 49 39.35 -4.73 14.98
N VAL A 50 39.77 -4.55 13.73
CA VAL A 50 38.93 -3.96 12.68
C VAL A 50 37.70 -4.83 12.41
N ARG A 51 37.88 -6.16 12.42
CA ARG A 51 36.79 -7.14 12.29
C ARG A 51 35.70 -6.94 13.34
N TYR A 52 36.09 -6.80 14.61
CA TYR A 52 35.12 -6.57 15.69
C TYR A 52 34.41 -5.23 15.52
N VAL A 53 35.11 -4.16 15.14
CA VAL A 53 34.48 -2.85 14.87
C VAL A 53 33.44 -2.95 13.74
N VAL A 54 33.79 -3.60 12.62
CA VAL A 54 32.87 -3.78 11.49
C VAL A 54 31.66 -4.63 11.88
N LEU A 55 31.87 -5.72 12.64
CA LEU A 55 30.77 -6.56 13.13
C LEU A 55 29.86 -5.81 14.10
N SER A 56 30.41 -5.00 15.01
CA SER A 56 29.63 -4.17 15.93
C SER A 56 28.81 -3.12 15.18
N LEU A 57 29.40 -2.45 14.18
CA LEU A 57 28.66 -1.50 13.35
C LEU A 57 27.57 -2.18 12.54
N TYR A 58 27.87 -3.34 11.94
CA TYR A 58 26.90 -4.14 11.20
C TYR A 58 25.72 -4.55 12.09
N LEU A 59 26.01 -5.07 13.30
CA LEU A 59 24.97 -5.45 14.26
C LEU A 59 24.13 -4.25 14.68
N PHE A 60 24.75 -3.10 14.94
CA PHE A 60 24.05 -1.87 15.28
C PHE A 60 23.09 -1.44 14.16
N LEU A 61 23.57 -1.38 12.91
CA LEU A 61 22.74 -1.04 11.76
C LEU A 61 21.61 -2.06 11.54
N PHE A 62 21.92 -3.36 11.70
CA PHE A 62 20.92 -4.42 11.61
C PHE A 62 19.81 -4.22 12.64
N LEU A 63 20.15 -4.00 13.91
CA LEU A 63 19.17 -3.76 14.97
C LEU A 63 18.36 -2.49 14.70
N PHE A 64 19.01 -1.41 14.25
CA PHE A 64 18.35 -0.16 13.89
C PHE A 64 17.27 -0.37 12.81
N PHE A 65 17.62 -1.03 11.68
CA PHE A 65 16.67 -1.28 10.60
C PHE A 65 15.58 -2.30 10.97
N VAL A 66 15.88 -3.28 11.83
CA VAL A 66 14.88 -4.21 12.36
C VAL A 66 13.84 -3.47 13.20
N VAL A 67 14.27 -2.57 14.09
CA VAL A 67 13.35 -1.76 14.89
C VAL A 67 12.45 -0.91 14.00
N GLN A 68 13.02 -0.24 12.98
CA GLN A 68 12.24 0.53 12.00
C GLN A 68 11.20 -0.35 11.28
N THR A 69 11.60 -1.53 10.80
CA THR A 69 10.70 -2.46 10.10
C THR A 69 9.54 -2.92 10.99
N VAL A 70 9.80 -3.17 12.28
CA VAL A 70 8.76 -3.56 13.25
C VAL A 70 7.78 -2.40 13.47
N GLN A 71 8.28 -1.16 13.56
CA GLN A 71 7.43 0.03 13.70
C GLN A 71 6.55 0.22 12.47
N ASP A 72 7.12 0.13 11.28
CA ASP A 72 6.41 0.25 10.00
C ASP A 72 5.29 -0.80 9.88
N LYS A 73 5.59 -2.05 10.32
CA LYS A 73 4.61 -3.14 10.35
C LYS A 73 3.48 -2.89 11.35
N ASN A 74 3.79 -2.41 12.54
CA ASN A 74 2.77 -2.07 13.53
C ASN A 74 1.85 -0.97 13.01
N GLN A 75 2.40 0.07 12.38
CA GLN A 75 1.60 1.14 11.77
C GLN A 75 0.70 0.62 10.66
N SER A 76 1.24 -0.24 9.78
CA SER A 76 0.46 -0.90 8.72
C SER A 76 -0.70 -1.74 9.30
N GLY A 77 -0.43 -2.47 10.39
CA GLY A 77 -1.43 -3.22 11.12
C GLY A 77 -2.53 -2.32 11.71
N ASN A 78 -2.16 -1.16 12.26
CA ASN A 78 -3.13 -0.20 12.79
C ASN A 78 -4.06 0.35 11.69
N VAL A 79 -3.51 0.73 10.53
CA VAL A 79 -4.31 1.17 9.37
C VAL A 79 -5.25 0.05 8.94
N TYR A 80 -4.73 -1.16 8.78
CA TYR A 80 -5.51 -2.33 8.36
C TYR A 80 -6.67 -2.63 9.32
N HIS A 81 -6.38 -2.72 10.62
CA HIS A 81 -7.39 -3.01 11.64
C HIS A 81 -8.44 -1.90 11.72
N ARG A 82 -8.02 -0.64 11.78
CA ARG A 82 -8.95 0.50 11.82
C ARG A 82 -9.86 0.50 10.60
N PHE A 83 -9.32 0.27 9.41
CA PHE A 83 -10.11 0.25 8.17
C PHE A 83 -11.17 -0.87 8.17
N ILE A 84 -10.88 -2.03 8.77
CA ILE A 84 -11.85 -3.13 8.89
C ILE A 84 -12.86 -2.88 10.01
N GLU A 85 -12.38 -2.44 11.17
CA GLU A 85 -13.20 -2.23 12.37
C GLU A 85 -14.19 -1.07 12.23
N THR A 86 -13.87 -0.10 11.40
CA THR A 86 -14.74 1.07 11.16
C THR A 86 -15.59 0.92 9.91
N PHE A 87 -15.41 -0.16 9.15
CA PHE A 87 -16.20 -0.41 7.95
C PHE A 87 -17.70 -0.48 8.33
N PRO A 88 -18.56 0.26 7.60
CA PRO A 88 -19.96 0.40 7.99
C PRO A 88 -20.73 -0.91 7.75
N ASP A 89 -21.57 -1.29 8.70
CA ASP A 89 -22.57 -2.36 8.54
C ASP A 89 -23.74 -1.82 7.70
N ASN A 90 -23.47 -1.52 6.42
CA ASN A 90 -24.42 -0.83 5.55
C ASN A 90 -25.37 -1.83 4.87
N ALA A 91 -26.67 -1.52 4.86
CA ALA A 91 -27.69 -2.29 4.14
C ALA A 91 -27.81 -1.90 2.65
N SER A 92 -26.91 -1.04 2.15
CA SER A 92 -26.91 -0.57 0.77
C SER A 92 -26.71 -1.71 -0.22
N SER A 93 -27.47 -1.69 -1.30
CA SER A 93 -27.38 -2.69 -2.37
C SER A 93 -26.07 -2.60 -3.17
N LYS A 94 -25.47 -1.41 -3.23
CA LYS A 94 -24.17 -1.16 -3.86
C LYS A 94 -23.47 -0.01 -3.14
N ILE A 95 -22.18 -0.16 -2.89
CA ILE A 95 -21.32 0.78 -2.18
C ILE A 95 -20.17 1.15 -3.13
N PHE A 96 -20.01 2.43 -3.45
CA PHE A 96 -18.85 2.94 -4.16
C PHE A 96 -17.85 3.48 -3.14
N LEU A 97 -16.78 2.73 -2.90
CA LEU A 97 -15.70 3.09 -1.98
C LEU A 97 -14.62 3.87 -2.72
N LEU A 98 -14.46 5.15 -2.37
CA LEU A 98 -13.59 6.08 -3.08
C LEU A 98 -12.09 5.84 -2.84
N ASN A 99 -11.71 5.25 -1.70
CA ASN A 99 -10.32 5.02 -1.36
C ASN A 99 -10.12 3.72 -0.57
N THR A 100 -9.32 2.82 -1.12
CA THR A 100 -8.88 1.61 -0.43
C THR A 100 -7.36 1.63 -0.21
N PRO A 101 -6.87 1.41 1.02
CA PRO A 101 -5.43 1.32 1.27
C PRO A 101 -4.86 0.02 0.67
N SER A 102 -4.03 0.15 -0.36
CA SER A 102 -3.38 -0.98 -1.04
C SER A 102 -2.07 -1.36 -0.34
N PHE A 103 -1.34 -0.35 0.13
CA PHE A 103 -0.06 -0.46 0.83
C PHE A 103 0.04 0.57 1.96
N CYS A 104 0.82 0.30 3.01
CA CYS A 104 1.17 1.24 4.08
C CYS A 104 2.59 0.93 4.50
N ASN A 105 3.49 1.91 4.47
CA ASN A 105 4.93 1.67 4.73
C ASN A 105 5.41 0.39 4.05
N GLU A 106 5.06 0.28 2.76
CA GLU A 106 5.38 -0.82 1.84
C GLU A 106 4.70 -2.15 2.18
N SER A 107 4.06 -2.28 3.34
CA SER A 107 3.30 -3.48 3.70
C SER A 107 2.02 -3.55 2.89
N TYR A 108 1.88 -4.68 2.20
CA TYR A 108 0.64 -5.09 1.57
C TYR A 108 -0.55 -5.06 2.52
N MET A 109 -1.62 -4.39 2.08
CA MET A 109 -2.95 -4.42 2.70
C MET A 109 -3.96 -5.00 1.71
N PHE A 110 -4.82 -4.17 1.11
CA PHE A 110 -5.85 -4.58 0.16
C PHE A 110 -5.38 -4.30 -1.26
N TRP A 111 -4.32 -4.98 -1.71
CA TRP A 111 -3.68 -4.68 -3.01
C TRP A 111 -4.54 -5.00 -4.24
N ASP A 112 -5.62 -5.75 -4.04
CA ASP A 112 -6.51 -6.24 -5.08
C ASP A 112 -7.95 -6.13 -4.58
N ARG A 113 -8.88 -5.93 -5.52
CA ARG A 113 -10.30 -5.70 -5.26
C ARG A 113 -10.96 -6.81 -4.43
N SER A 114 -10.49 -8.05 -4.51
CA SER A 114 -11.02 -9.15 -3.71
C SER A 114 -10.58 -9.13 -2.24
N ARG A 115 -9.48 -8.46 -1.90
CA ARG A 115 -8.83 -8.58 -0.59
C ARG A 115 -9.65 -7.96 0.54
N LEU A 116 -10.24 -6.80 0.30
CA LEU A 116 -11.07 -6.12 1.29
C LEU A 116 -12.36 -6.92 1.60
N PRO A 117 -13.17 -7.37 0.61
CA PRO A 117 -14.29 -8.26 0.88
C PRO A 117 -13.93 -9.54 1.64
N ILE A 118 -12.80 -10.19 1.29
CA ILE A 118 -12.33 -11.38 2.02
C ILE A 118 -12.01 -11.02 3.48
N ALA A 119 -11.31 -9.91 3.71
CA ALA A 119 -10.96 -9.48 5.06
C ALA A 119 -12.22 -9.17 5.90
N LEU A 120 -13.19 -8.44 5.34
CA LEU A 120 -14.46 -8.15 6.00
C LEU A 120 -15.25 -9.43 6.32
N SER A 121 -15.25 -10.40 5.40
CA SER A 121 -15.88 -11.71 5.64
C SER A 121 -15.19 -12.47 6.79
N CYS A 122 -13.85 -12.47 6.83
CA CYS A 122 -13.08 -13.19 7.85
C CYS A 122 -13.14 -12.53 9.24
N TYR A 123 -13.04 -11.21 9.33
CA TYR A 123 -12.90 -10.49 10.60
C TYR A 123 -14.21 -9.90 11.13
N ARG A 124 -15.17 -9.62 10.23
CA ARG A 124 -16.45 -8.98 10.57
C ARG A 124 -17.67 -9.83 10.22
N TYR A 125 -17.48 -11.01 9.63
CA TYR A 125 -18.57 -11.85 9.10
C TYR A 125 -19.49 -11.09 8.13
N LEU A 126 -18.93 -10.09 7.44
CA LEU A 126 -19.64 -9.19 6.55
C LEU A 126 -19.26 -9.52 5.10
N ASP A 127 -20.21 -10.05 4.32
CA ASP A 127 -20.01 -10.31 2.90
C ASP A 127 -20.53 -9.14 2.05
N VAL A 128 -19.57 -8.37 1.52
CA VAL A 128 -19.83 -7.24 0.60
C VAL A 128 -19.31 -7.51 -0.81
N SER A 129 -18.94 -8.75 -1.13
CA SER A 129 -18.29 -9.10 -2.41
C SER A 129 -19.07 -8.67 -3.65
N HIS A 130 -20.41 -8.72 -3.58
CA HIS A 130 -21.30 -8.31 -4.68
C HIS A 130 -21.74 -6.83 -4.60
N GLN A 131 -21.60 -6.21 -3.44
CA GLN A 131 -22.10 -4.86 -3.16
C GLN A 131 -21.00 -3.81 -3.30
N LEU A 132 -19.74 -4.17 -3.04
CA LEU A 132 -18.64 -3.23 -2.96
C LEU A 132 -17.98 -3.00 -4.33
N GLU A 133 -18.00 -1.75 -4.79
CA GLU A 133 -17.20 -1.26 -5.90
C GLU A 133 -16.09 -0.35 -5.35
N GLN A 134 -14.84 -0.77 -5.49
CA GLN A 134 -13.69 0.04 -5.09
C GLN A 134 -13.28 0.92 -6.28
N VAL A 135 -13.23 2.24 -6.11
CA VAL A 135 -12.93 3.16 -7.22
C VAL A 135 -11.43 3.19 -7.47
N LEU A 136 -10.69 3.75 -6.50
CA LEU A 136 -9.24 3.84 -6.53
C LEU A 136 -8.65 3.37 -5.21
N PHE A 137 -7.40 2.97 -5.30
CA PHE A 137 -6.57 2.57 -4.19
C PHE A 137 -5.58 3.68 -3.85
N TYR A 138 -4.88 3.55 -2.74
CA TYR A 138 -3.75 4.42 -2.42
C TYR A 138 -2.62 3.68 -1.71
N ASN A 139 -1.40 4.15 -1.93
CA ASN A 139 -0.29 3.85 -1.06
C ASN A 139 -0.33 4.82 0.12
N SER A 140 -0.56 4.29 1.30
CA SER A 140 -0.54 5.01 2.56
C SER A 140 0.88 5.13 3.11
N ILE A 141 1.12 6.18 3.88
CA ILE A 141 2.34 6.34 4.69
C ILE A 141 2.00 6.19 6.17
N SER A 142 0.79 6.58 6.58
CA SER A 142 0.42 6.56 7.99
C SER A 142 -1.08 6.41 8.22
N ASP A 143 -1.44 6.11 9.47
CA ASP A 143 -2.81 6.19 9.96
C ASP A 143 -3.29 7.64 10.21
N CYS A 144 -2.45 8.62 9.90
CA CYS A 144 -2.79 10.04 9.88
C CYS A 144 -3.06 10.55 8.45
N ASP A 145 -3.06 9.68 7.45
CA ASP A 145 -3.36 10.09 6.07
C ASP A 145 -4.80 10.60 6.00
N THR A 146 -4.97 11.81 5.46
CA THR A 146 -6.28 12.49 5.38
C THR A 146 -6.74 12.67 3.94
N PHE A 147 -8.06 12.75 3.80
CA PHE A 147 -8.74 12.81 2.52
C PHE A 147 -9.83 13.86 2.54
N GLU A 148 -10.06 14.50 1.40
CA GLU A 148 -11.12 15.48 1.21
C GLU A 148 -12.00 15.05 0.05
N VAL A 149 -13.32 15.00 0.27
CA VAL A 149 -14.30 14.72 -0.79
C VAL A 149 -15.27 15.87 -0.88
N LYS A 150 -15.48 16.39 -2.10
CA LYS A 150 -16.43 17.47 -2.39
C LYS A 150 -17.42 17.03 -3.43
N LYS A 151 -18.71 17.17 -3.12
CA LYS A 151 -19.79 17.00 -4.10
C LYS A 151 -19.85 18.24 -4.99
N ILE A 152 -19.64 18.07 -6.29
CA ILE A 152 -19.82 19.13 -7.28
C ILE A 152 -21.31 19.24 -7.64
N ASN A 153 -21.95 18.10 -7.87
CA ASN A 153 -23.39 17.99 -8.16
C ASN A 153 -23.89 16.56 -7.85
N ASP A 154 -25.15 16.27 -8.20
CA ASP A 154 -25.82 14.99 -7.92
C ASP A 154 -25.22 13.74 -8.61
N SER A 155 -24.29 13.91 -9.55
CA SER A 155 -23.61 12.81 -10.22
C SER A 155 -22.09 12.96 -10.24
N CYS A 156 -21.53 13.94 -9.53
CA CYS A 156 -20.12 14.25 -9.61
C CYS A 156 -19.50 14.65 -8.27
N TRP A 157 -18.37 14.01 -7.95
CA TRP A 157 -17.58 14.26 -6.77
C TRP A 157 -16.10 14.41 -7.14
N THR A 158 -15.38 15.23 -6.38
CA THR A 158 -13.91 15.27 -6.40
C THR A 158 -13.38 14.68 -5.12
N PHE A 159 -12.34 13.89 -5.25
CA PHE A 159 -11.58 13.30 -4.16
C PHE A 159 -10.17 13.88 -4.18
N GLN A 160 -9.61 14.15 -3.01
CA GLN A 160 -8.25 14.66 -2.86
C GLN A 160 -7.57 13.99 -1.67
N LEU A 161 -6.44 13.33 -1.95
CA LEU A 161 -5.48 12.92 -0.93
C LEU A 161 -4.73 14.15 -0.40
N LYS A 162 -4.63 14.30 0.92
CA LYS A 162 -3.97 15.44 1.60
C LYS A 162 -2.69 15.06 2.34
N ALA A 163 -2.31 13.78 2.31
CA ALA A 163 -1.12 13.29 2.98
C ALA A 163 0.10 13.36 2.06
N ASP A 164 1.23 13.85 2.61
CA ASP A 164 2.50 13.89 1.90
C ASP A 164 3.11 12.49 1.78
N GLY A 165 3.63 12.17 0.59
CA GLY A 165 4.27 10.87 0.31
C GLY A 165 3.30 9.73 -0.01
N SER A 166 2.00 9.93 0.20
CA SER A 166 0.96 9.00 -0.27
C SER A 166 0.63 9.29 -1.75
N TRP A 167 0.18 8.27 -2.49
CA TRP A 167 -0.24 8.45 -3.89
C TRP A 167 -1.37 7.51 -4.29
N LEU A 168 -2.13 7.90 -5.32
CA LEU A 168 -3.25 7.12 -5.83
C LEU A 168 -2.78 5.95 -6.70
N MET A 169 -3.51 4.85 -6.60
CA MET A 169 -3.25 3.60 -7.29
C MET A 169 -4.53 3.09 -7.95
N ASN A 170 -4.39 2.38 -9.06
CA ASN A 170 -5.44 1.53 -9.61
C ASN A 170 -4.97 0.08 -9.47
N ASP A 171 -5.59 -0.66 -8.56
CA ASP A 171 -5.12 -1.95 -8.06
C ASP A 171 -3.67 -1.86 -7.50
N TYR A 172 -2.72 -2.55 -8.11
CA TYR A 172 -1.30 -2.55 -7.72
C TYR A 172 -0.44 -1.57 -8.56
N MET A 173 -1.05 -0.84 -9.48
CA MET A 173 -0.36 0.10 -10.38
C MET A 173 -0.65 1.55 -10.00
N GLY A 174 0.19 2.48 -10.45
CA GLY A 174 -0.11 3.91 -10.33
C GLY A 174 -1.46 4.25 -11.00
N ALA A 175 -2.23 5.14 -10.37
CA ALA A 175 -3.54 5.53 -10.91
C ALA A 175 -3.40 6.29 -12.23
N GLY A 176 -4.33 6.04 -13.14
CA GLY A 176 -4.54 6.79 -14.37
C GLY A 176 -6.03 6.79 -14.71
N ASP A 177 -6.41 7.59 -15.70
CA ASP A 177 -7.80 7.75 -16.11
C ASP A 177 -8.41 6.42 -16.54
N PHE A 178 -9.66 6.19 -16.15
CA PHE A 178 -10.42 5.03 -16.59
C PHE A 178 -11.92 5.28 -16.56
N GLU A 179 -12.65 4.47 -17.33
CA GLU A 179 -14.11 4.51 -17.34
C GLU A 179 -14.70 3.11 -17.35
N ASN A 180 -15.92 3.00 -16.83
CA ASN A 180 -16.72 1.80 -16.92
C ASN A 180 -18.20 2.16 -17.19
N GLU A 181 -19.08 1.18 -17.14
CA GLU A 181 -20.52 1.35 -17.38
C GLU A 181 -21.21 2.25 -16.33
N ARG A 182 -20.62 2.39 -15.14
CA ARG A 182 -21.20 3.11 -14.01
C ARG A 182 -20.69 4.55 -13.91
N PHE A 183 -19.40 4.77 -14.11
CA PHE A 183 -18.77 6.08 -13.94
C PHE A 183 -17.52 6.26 -14.81
N VAL A 184 -17.09 7.52 -14.89
CA VAL A 184 -15.80 7.96 -15.44
C VAL A 184 -14.96 8.47 -14.27
N CYS A 185 -13.69 8.10 -14.23
CA CYS A 185 -12.71 8.54 -13.24
C CYS A 185 -11.56 9.27 -13.95
N ASP A 186 -11.47 10.58 -13.72
CA ASP A 186 -10.42 11.44 -14.25
C ASP A 186 -9.41 11.72 -13.15
N VAL A 187 -8.21 11.14 -13.24
CA VAL A 187 -7.13 11.30 -12.27
C VAL A 187 -6.44 12.63 -12.52
N GLY A 188 -6.55 13.53 -11.53
CA GLY A 188 -5.93 14.84 -11.58
C GLY A 188 -4.49 14.82 -11.06
N GLU A 189 -3.88 15.99 -11.09
CA GLU A 189 -2.56 16.19 -10.49
C GLU A 189 -2.61 16.04 -8.96
N TRP A 190 -1.44 15.76 -8.35
CA TRP A 190 -1.23 15.81 -6.90
C TRP A 190 -2.15 14.89 -6.06
N GLY A 191 -2.52 13.72 -6.58
CA GLY A 191 -3.29 12.73 -5.80
C GLY A 191 -4.78 13.09 -5.65
N GLY A 192 -5.30 13.92 -6.54
CA GLY A 192 -6.74 14.16 -6.69
C GLY A 192 -7.34 13.38 -7.84
N TYR A 193 -8.65 13.15 -7.81
CA TYR A 193 -9.39 12.66 -8.97
C TYR A 193 -10.85 13.15 -8.93
N LYS A 194 -11.48 13.14 -10.09
CA LYS A 194 -12.90 13.42 -10.27
C LYS A 194 -13.62 12.12 -10.65
N ILE A 195 -14.74 11.84 -10.01
CA ILE A 195 -15.64 10.74 -10.38
C ILE A 195 -16.96 11.31 -10.87
N GLN A 196 -17.40 10.83 -12.03
CA GLN A 196 -18.63 11.26 -12.70
C GLN A 196 -19.49 10.03 -13.01
N PHE A 197 -20.62 9.88 -12.33
CA PHE A 197 -21.57 8.79 -12.56
C PHE A 197 -22.41 9.04 -13.80
N ARG A 198 -22.58 8.00 -14.63
CA ARG A 198 -23.37 8.09 -15.88
C ARG A 198 -24.87 8.18 -15.63
N LYS A 199 -25.32 7.66 -14.49
CA LYS A 199 -26.72 7.68 -14.04
C LYS A 199 -26.78 8.20 -12.62
N LYS A 200 -27.92 8.81 -12.26
CA LYS A 200 -28.20 9.17 -10.87
C LYS A 200 -28.16 7.92 -10.00
N LEU A 201 -27.50 8.00 -8.85
CA LEU A 201 -27.44 6.91 -7.88
C LEU A 201 -28.85 6.52 -7.42
N ALA A 202 -29.14 5.23 -7.38
CA ALA A 202 -30.40 4.74 -6.85
C ALA A 202 -30.48 5.01 -5.34
N ALA A 203 -31.68 5.07 -4.77
CA ALA A 203 -31.88 5.43 -3.35
C ALA A 203 -31.10 4.54 -2.37
N ASN A 204 -30.88 3.27 -2.74
CA ASN A 204 -30.20 2.22 -1.98
C ASN A 204 -28.73 1.99 -2.41
N GLU A 205 -28.14 2.89 -3.19
CA GLU A 205 -26.70 2.93 -3.48
C GLU A 205 -26.04 4.01 -2.61
N ASP A 206 -24.78 3.83 -2.24
CA ASP A 206 -24.05 4.80 -1.41
C ASP A 206 -22.64 5.07 -1.95
N ILE A 207 -22.12 6.26 -1.69
CA ILE A 207 -20.72 6.60 -1.93
C ILE A 207 -20.09 6.85 -0.57
N ILE A 208 -19.06 6.07 -0.25
CA ILE A 208 -18.33 6.20 1.00
C ILE A 208 -16.83 6.40 0.74
N TYR A 209 -16.17 7.05 1.69
CA TYR A 209 -14.71 7.14 1.72
C TYR A 209 -14.23 7.03 3.15
N PHE A 210 -13.01 6.52 3.33
CA PHE A 210 -12.35 6.50 4.63
C PHE A 210 -11.64 7.83 4.85
N ASN A 211 -11.89 8.49 5.97
CA ASN A 211 -11.36 9.83 6.25
C ASN A 211 -10.06 9.83 7.09
N GLY A 212 -9.50 8.65 7.41
CA GLY A 212 -8.35 8.45 8.31
C GLY A 212 -8.74 7.88 9.68
N THR A 213 -10.00 8.09 10.07
CA THR A 213 -10.58 7.62 11.32
C THR A 213 -11.72 6.64 11.09
N ASP A 214 -12.73 7.04 10.31
CA ASP A 214 -13.96 6.28 10.05
C ASP A 214 -14.38 6.43 8.58
N PHE A 215 -15.41 5.68 8.17
CA PHE A 215 -16.05 5.85 6.87
C PHE A 215 -17.12 6.94 6.92
N THR A 216 -17.15 7.78 5.89
CA THR A 216 -18.13 8.86 5.72
C THR A 216 -18.89 8.67 4.42
N SER A 217 -20.23 8.71 4.47
CA SER A 217 -21.09 8.77 3.29
C SER A 217 -21.18 10.20 2.75
N VAL A 218 -21.16 10.35 1.42
CA VAL A 218 -21.13 11.66 0.73
C VAL A 218 -22.24 11.83 -0.31
N LYS A 219 -23.24 10.95 -0.28
CA LYS A 219 -24.35 10.97 -1.22
C LYS A 219 -25.29 12.16 -0.99
#